data_AF-A0A6A5U327-F1
#
_entry.id   AF-A0A6A5U327-F1
#
_cell.length_a   1.000
_cell.length_b   1.000
_cell.length_c   1.000
_cell.angle_alpha   90.00
_cell.angle_beta   90.00
_cell.angle_gamma   90.00
#
_symmetry.space_group_name_H-M   'P 1'
#
loop_
_entity.id
_entity.type
_entity.pdbx_description
1 polymer ?
#
loop_
_entity_poly.entity_id
_entity_poly.type
_entity_poly.pdbx_seq_one_letter_code
_entity_poly.pdbx_strand_id
1 'polypeptide(L)'
;MAPPPLNVRIEFLLKNSTSQYQLLDQGIIANFKVAYRKFWLRFCEPEPPHDLSELLREAQAVAGISEDARDLQSFMAPEDEDEEPEQQVDLQEIMDYYTGKQDVKVIEEEDDEPEPPLSLSQAICALSTLQRYVEEQEDSTIDDVKALNAIERRLHLKGIKSRKQTTINDYFSRSAALKDG
;
A
#
# COMPACT_ATOMS: atom_id res chain seq x y z
N MET A 1 -41.86 23.43 -2.26
CA MET A 1 -41.32 23.04 -3.59
C MET A 1 -42.51 22.73 -4.49
N ALA A 2 -42.55 23.29 -5.70
CA ALA A 2 -43.59 22.93 -6.66
C ALA A 2 -43.38 21.46 -7.11
N PRO A 3 -44.45 20.66 -7.28
CA PRO A 3 -44.32 19.31 -7.81
C PRO A 3 -43.77 19.36 -9.25
N PRO A 4 -43.05 18.31 -9.69
CA PRO A 4 -42.57 18.24 -11.06
C PRO A 4 -43.74 18.26 -12.07
N PRO A 5 -43.50 18.72 -13.30
CA PRO A 5 -44.50 18.69 -14.38
C PRO A 5 -45.07 17.28 -14.57
N LEU A 6 -46.36 17.19 -14.94
CA LEU A 6 -47.09 15.93 -15.11
C LEU A 6 -46.43 14.95 -16.11
N ASN A 7 -45.60 15.44 -17.03
CA ASN A 7 -44.89 14.65 -18.03
C ASN A 7 -43.47 14.21 -17.58
N VAL A 8 -43.08 14.48 -16.33
CA VAL A 8 -41.75 14.14 -15.81
C VAL A 8 -41.89 13.15 -14.66
N ARG A 9 -41.27 11.97 -14.80
CA ARG A 9 -41.13 10.99 -13.72
C ARG A 9 -39.76 11.13 -13.08
N ILE A 10 -39.73 11.32 -11.77
CA ILE A 10 -38.49 11.33 -10.98
C ILE A 10 -38.26 9.93 -10.43
N GLU A 11 -37.14 9.32 -10.80
CA GLU A 11 -36.71 8.03 -10.26
C GLU A 11 -35.43 8.23 -9.44
N PHE A 12 -35.45 7.74 -8.20
CA PHE A 12 -34.29 7.79 -7.32
C PHE A 12 -33.47 6.53 -7.47
N LEU A 13 -32.19 6.71 -7.78
CA LEU A 13 -31.23 5.63 -7.83
C LEU A 13 -30.71 5.32 -6.42
N LEU A 14 -30.19 4.10 -6.25
CA LEU A 14 -29.53 3.69 -5.01
C LEU A 14 -28.31 4.57 -4.73
N LYS A 15 -27.95 4.74 -3.45
CA LYS A 15 -26.74 5.49 -3.08
C LYS A 15 -25.52 4.89 -3.78
N ASN A 16 -24.64 5.76 -4.29
CA ASN A 16 -23.40 5.41 -5.01
C ASN A 16 -23.58 4.63 -6.32
N SER A 17 -24.78 4.61 -6.90
CA SER A 17 -25.03 3.86 -8.13
C SER A 17 -24.98 4.73 -9.39
N THR A 18 -24.72 6.04 -9.27
CA THR A 18 -24.73 6.98 -10.41
C THR A 18 -23.70 6.57 -11.45
N SER A 19 -22.49 6.20 -11.02
CA SER A 19 -21.43 5.70 -11.91
C SER A 19 -21.76 4.38 -12.62
N GLN A 20 -22.80 3.64 -12.22
CA GLN A 20 -23.16 2.35 -12.81
C GLN A 20 -24.42 2.39 -13.68
N TYR A 21 -25.29 3.38 -13.47
CA TYR A 21 -26.59 3.44 -14.16
C TYR A 21 -26.87 4.78 -14.83
N GLN A 22 -26.19 5.86 -14.43
CA GLN A 22 -26.32 7.14 -15.13
C GLN A 22 -25.37 7.16 -16.33
N LEU A 23 -25.95 7.19 -17.53
CA LEU A 23 -25.20 7.25 -18.78
C LEU A 23 -24.28 8.48 -18.86
N LEU A 24 -24.66 9.58 -18.20
CA LEU A 24 -23.85 10.79 -18.11
C LEU A 24 -22.52 10.53 -17.38
N ASP A 25 -22.57 9.81 -16.24
CA ASP A 25 -21.40 9.47 -15.42
C ASP A 25 -20.49 8.48 -16.15
N GLN A 26 -21.04 7.43 -16.75
CA GLN A 26 -20.28 6.37 -17.45
C GLN A 26 -19.71 6.82 -18.80
N GLY A 27 -20.46 7.63 -19.53
CA GLY A 27 -20.06 8.06 -20.87
C GLY A 27 -19.25 9.33 -20.80
N ILE A 28 -19.96 10.44 -20.66
CA ILE A 28 -19.40 11.78 -20.87
C ILE A 28 -18.37 12.11 -19.78
N ILE A 29 -18.73 11.93 -18.50
CA ILE A 29 -17.85 12.32 -17.38
C ILE A 29 -16.62 11.42 -17.30
N ALA A 30 -16.77 10.11 -17.46
CA ALA A 30 -15.62 9.19 -17.45
C ALA A 30 -14.63 9.50 -18.58
N ASN A 31 -15.13 9.68 -19.82
CA ASN A 31 -14.29 10.00 -20.97
C ASN A 31 -13.62 11.37 -20.81
N PHE A 32 -14.35 12.36 -20.30
CA PHE A 32 -13.79 13.68 -20.02
C PHE A 32 -12.66 13.61 -18.99
N LYS A 33 -12.83 12.85 -17.90
CA LYS A 33 -11.77 12.66 -16.89
C LYS A 33 -10.53 11.99 -17.47
N VAL A 34 -10.69 10.99 -18.33
CA VAL A 34 -9.58 10.31 -19.00
C VAL A 34 -8.85 11.28 -19.95
N ALA A 35 -9.59 12.03 -20.77
CA ALA A 35 -9.02 13.00 -21.70
C ALA A 35 -8.28 14.12 -20.95
N TYR A 36 -8.90 14.66 -19.90
CA TYR A 36 -8.32 15.70 -19.06
C TYR A 36 -7.03 15.23 -18.39
N ARG A 37 -7.00 13.99 -17.86
CA ARG A 37 -5.77 13.42 -17.27
C ARG A 37 -4.64 13.31 -18.28
N LYS A 38 -4.93 12.88 -19.52
CA LYS A 38 -3.92 12.82 -20.59
C LYS A 38 -3.40 14.21 -20.96
N PHE A 39 -4.30 15.18 -21.08
CA PHE A 39 -3.95 16.57 -21.31
C PHE A 39 -3.06 17.13 -20.20
N TRP A 40 -3.44 16.90 -18.94
CA TRP A 40 -2.70 17.36 -17.78
C TRP A 40 -1.30 16.74 -17.69
N LEU A 41 -1.17 15.44 -17.96
CA LEU A 41 0.14 14.79 -18.01
C LEU A 41 1.03 15.44 -19.08
N ARG A 42 0.50 15.71 -20.27
CA ARG A 42 1.26 16.39 -21.33
C ARG A 42 1.59 17.85 -21.02
N PHE A 43 0.77 18.51 -20.20
CA PHE A 43 1.04 19.86 -19.73
C PHE A 43 2.12 19.90 -18.63
N CYS A 44 2.15 18.88 -17.76
CA CYS A 44 3.10 18.79 -16.65
C CYS A 44 4.41 18.09 -17.01
N GLU A 45 4.45 17.29 -18.09
CA GLU A 45 5.66 16.66 -18.57
C GLU A 45 6.56 17.75 -19.17
N PRO A 46 7.70 18.08 -18.56
CA PRO A 46 8.68 18.93 -19.22
C PRO A 46 9.09 18.24 -20.52
N GLU A 47 9.42 19.00 -21.58
CA GLU A 47 9.97 18.39 -22.79
C GLU A 47 11.06 17.38 -22.40
N PRO A 48 11.07 16.17 -23.00
CA PRO A 48 12.13 15.22 -22.74
C PRO A 48 13.45 15.96 -22.96
N PRO A 49 14.38 15.91 -22.00
CA PRO A 49 15.62 16.64 -22.15
C PRO A 49 16.26 16.25 -23.48
N HIS A 50 16.66 17.27 -24.24
CA HIS A 50 17.47 17.08 -25.45
C HIS A 50 18.66 16.18 -25.09
N ASP A 51 19.04 15.33 -26.05
CA ASP A 51 20.11 14.34 -25.98
C ASP A 51 21.07 14.55 -24.79
N LEU A 52 20.90 13.71 -23.76
CA LEU A 52 21.66 13.79 -22.52
C LEU A 52 23.15 13.51 -22.71
N SER A 53 23.58 13.15 -23.92
CA SER A 53 24.98 12.94 -24.27
C SER A 53 25.86 14.16 -24.00
N GLU A 54 25.35 15.37 -24.19
CA GLU A 54 26.12 16.59 -23.90
C GLU A 54 26.31 16.81 -22.40
N LEU A 55 25.25 16.61 -21.61
CA LEU A 55 25.28 16.72 -20.16
C LEU A 55 26.15 15.61 -19.54
N LEU A 56 26.11 14.40 -20.09
CA LEU A 56 26.97 13.28 -19.69
C LEU A 56 28.44 13.60 -19.98
N ARG A 57 28.74 14.12 -21.18
CA ARG A 57 30.10 14.52 -21.56
C ARG A 57 30.61 15.67 -20.69
N GLU A 58 29.75 16.62 -20.34
CA GLU A 58 30.07 17.72 -19.43
C GLU A 58 30.33 17.21 -18.00
N ALA A 59 29.48 16.34 -17.47
CA ALA A 59 29.69 15.72 -16.17
C ALA A 59 30.99 14.90 -16.12
N GLN A 60 31.31 14.17 -17.20
CA GLN A 60 32.57 13.44 -17.34
C GLN A 60 33.80 14.36 -17.47
N ALA A 61 33.64 15.56 -18.06
CA ALA A 61 34.71 16.54 -18.19
C ALA A 61 34.94 17.36 -16.90
N VAL A 62 33.88 17.59 -16.12
CA VAL A 62 33.94 18.25 -14.79
C VAL A 62 34.40 17.27 -13.72
N ALA A 63 34.10 15.97 -13.89
CA ALA A 63 34.74 14.88 -13.15
C ALA A 63 36.18 14.67 -13.65
N GLY A 64 37.03 15.68 -13.46
CA GLY A 64 38.39 15.38 -13.06
C GLY A 64 38.27 14.43 -11.88
N ILE A 65 38.68 13.18 -12.11
CA ILE A 65 38.67 12.05 -11.17
C ILE A 65 38.91 12.64 -9.78
N SER A 66 37.85 12.75 -8.98
CA SER A 66 37.98 13.20 -7.60
C SER A 66 39.05 12.31 -6.99
N GLU A 67 39.97 12.86 -6.20
CA GLU A 67 40.93 12.05 -5.44
C GLU A 67 40.21 11.00 -4.56
N ASP A 68 38.91 11.16 -4.34
CA ASP A 68 38.00 10.23 -3.63
C ASP A 68 37.22 9.23 -4.52
N ALA A 69 37.36 9.27 -5.85
CA ALA A 69 36.72 8.30 -6.73
C ALA A 69 37.47 6.95 -6.62
N ARG A 70 37.09 6.15 -5.61
CA ARG A 70 37.58 4.78 -5.41
C ARG A 70 37.29 3.96 -6.66
N ASP A 71 38.27 3.16 -7.08
CA ASP A 71 38.08 2.16 -8.13
C ASP A 71 36.93 1.19 -7.77
N LEU A 72 36.22 0.66 -8.77
CA LEU A 72 35.08 -0.24 -8.54
C LEU A 72 35.46 -1.43 -7.65
N GLN A 73 36.67 -1.98 -7.82
CA GLN A 73 37.14 -3.07 -6.96
C GLN A 73 37.41 -2.59 -5.52
N SER A 74 37.98 -1.39 -5.36
CA SER A 74 38.16 -0.79 -4.03
C SER A 74 36.84 -0.47 -3.33
N PHE A 75 35.75 -0.23 -4.08
CA PHE A 75 34.40 -0.10 -3.52
C PHE A 75 33.76 -1.44 -3.14
N MET A 76 33.98 -2.49 -3.95
CA MET A 76 33.40 -3.81 -3.72
C MET A 76 34.14 -4.62 -2.65
N ALA A 77 35.43 -4.37 -2.47
CA ALA A 77 36.30 -5.03 -1.50
C ALA A 77 37.24 -3.98 -0.88
N PRO A 78 36.76 -3.18 0.08
CA PRO A 78 37.61 -2.20 0.76
C PRO A 78 38.72 -2.89 1.55
N GLU A 79 39.94 -2.33 1.50
CA GLU A 79 41.14 -2.92 2.13
C GLU A 79 41.04 -3.08 3.65
N ASP A 80 40.10 -2.36 4.28
CA ASP A 80 39.85 -2.37 5.72
C ASP A 80 38.72 -3.33 6.14
N GLU A 81 38.07 -4.03 5.19
CA GLU A 81 37.06 -5.05 5.50
C GLU A 81 37.77 -6.40 5.72
N ASP A 82 37.84 -6.82 6.98
CA ASP A 82 38.31 -8.15 7.34
C ASP A 82 37.42 -9.19 6.64
N GLU A 83 38.03 -10.05 5.79
CA GLU A 83 37.35 -11.23 5.26
C GLU A 83 36.93 -12.11 6.44
N GLU A 84 35.65 -12.03 6.83
CA GLU A 84 35.05 -12.95 7.79
C GLU A 84 35.42 -14.38 7.36
N PRO A 85 36.02 -15.21 8.23
CA PRO A 85 36.41 -16.55 7.85
C PRO A 85 35.16 -17.26 7.34
N GLU A 86 35.19 -17.73 6.09
CA GLU A 86 34.09 -18.48 5.50
C GLU A 86 33.63 -19.54 6.51
N GLN A 87 32.50 -19.29 7.16
CA GLN A 87 31.96 -20.20 8.13
C GLN A 87 31.57 -21.43 7.30
N GLN A 88 32.36 -22.50 7.42
CA GLN A 88 32.01 -23.79 6.84
C GLN A 88 30.74 -24.25 7.53
N VAL A 89 29.60 -23.82 7.01
CA VAL A 89 28.31 -24.28 7.50
C VAL A 89 28.16 -25.70 6.98
N ASP A 90 28.20 -26.68 7.87
CA ASP A 90 27.90 -28.06 7.50
C ASP A 90 26.43 -28.10 7.07
N LEU A 91 26.21 -28.23 5.77
CA LEU A 91 24.87 -28.28 5.18
C LEU A 91 24.03 -29.42 5.76
N GLN A 92 24.67 -30.45 6.33
CA GLN A 92 24.00 -31.56 6.99
C GLN A 92 23.38 -31.13 8.34
N GLU A 93 24.04 -30.27 9.09
CA GLU A 93 23.56 -29.71 10.37
C GLU A 93 22.31 -28.83 10.17
N ILE A 94 22.30 -28.01 9.12
CA ILE A 94 21.11 -27.24 8.73
C ILE A 94 19.96 -28.19 8.40
N MET A 95 20.24 -29.23 7.62
CA MET A 95 19.21 -30.18 7.19
C MET A 95 18.60 -30.94 8.37
N ASP A 96 19.41 -31.31 9.36
CA ASP A 96 18.96 -32.03 10.56
C ASP A 96 18.12 -31.13 11.50
N TYR A 97 18.46 -29.84 11.59
CA TYR A 97 17.64 -28.84 12.30
C TYR A 97 16.24 -28.71 11.69
N TYR A 98 16.13 -28.63 10.36
CA TYR A 98 14.85 -28.49 9.68
C TYR A 98 14.06 -29.80 9.51
N THR A 99 14.73 -30.96 9.56
CA THR A 99 14.07 -32.27 9.46
C THR A 99 13.73 -32.91 10.82
N GLY A 100 14.07 -32.26 11.93
CA GLY A 100 13.60 -32.62 13.27
C GLY A 100 14.18 -33.94 13.81
N LYS A 101 15.41 -34.30 13.41
CA LYS A 101 16.07 -35.55 13.84
C LYS A 101 16.81 -35.46 15.17
N GLN A 102 16.69 -34.37 15.92
CA GLN A 102 17.12 -34.38 17.32
C GLN A 102 16.03 -35.00 18.19
N ASP A 103 16.40 -35.97 19.01
CA ASP A 103 15.62 -36.41 20.18
C ASP A 103 15.44 -35.21 21.13
N VAL A 104 14.45 -34.37 20.84
CA VAL A 104 14.01 -33.29 21.70
C VAL A 104 13.38 -33.94 22.92
N LYS A 105 14.05 -33.82 24.07
CA LYS A 105 13.41 -33.97 25.38
C LYS A 105 12.19 -33.07 25.38
N VAL A 106 11.01 -33.69 25.43
CA VAL A 106 9.74 -33.02 25.66
C VAL A 106 9.88 -32.23 26.95
N ILE A 107 10.13 -30.94 26.81
CA ILE A 107 9.80 -29.96 27.84
C ILE A 107 8.28 -29.96 27.82
N GLU A 108 7.66 -30.19 28.98
CA GLU A 108 6.22 -30.03 29.13
C GLU A 108 5.88 -28.63 28.63
N GLU A 109 5.22 -28.57 27.47
CA GLU A 109 4.66 -27.33 26.95
C GLU A 109 3.64 -26.86 27.99
N GLU A 110 3.97 -25.77 28.70
CA GLU A 110 2.92 -24.96 29.32
C GLU A 110 1.95 -24.61 28.19
N ASP A 111 0.68 -24.92 28.42
CA ASP A 111 -0.44 -24.70 27.53
C ASP A 111 -0.59 -23.20 27.23
N ASP A 112 0.26 -22.66 26.36
CA ASP A 112 0.13 -21.34 25.77
C ASP A 112 -1.03 -21.39 24.77
N GLU A 113 -2.23 -21.28 25.32
CA GLU A 113 -3.47 -21.10 24.57
C GLU A 113 -3.25 -19.99 23.53
N PRO A 114 -3.35 -20.28 22.22
CA PRO A 114 -2.96 -19.33 21.19
C PRO A 114 -3.87 -18.09 21.27
N GLU A 115 -3.28 -16.95 21.63
CA GLU A 115 -4.02 -15.68 21.72
C GLU A 115 -4.81 -15.45 20.41
N PRO A 116 -6.09 -15.07 20.49
CA PRO A 116 -6.92 -14.91 19.32
C PRO A 116 -6.33 -13.83 18.40
N PRO A 117 -6.36 -14.04 17.07
CA PRO A 117 -5.80 -13.08 16.13
C PRO A 117 -6.53 -11.74 16.24
N LEU A 118 -5.75 -10.67 16.43
CA LEU A 118 -6.23 -9.29 16.47
C LEU A 118 -7.13 -8.98 15.26
N SER A 119 -8.35 -8.53 15.52
CA SER A 119 -9.31 -8.20 14.48
C SER A 119 -8.94 -6.89 13.77
N LEU A 120 -9.31 -6.76 12.49
CA LEU A 120 -9.07 -5.53 11.71
C LEU A 120 -9.66 -4.28 12.38
N SER A 121 -10.83 -4.40 13.00
CA SER A 121 -11.47 -3.30 13.72
C SER A 121 -10.71 -2.88 14.97
N GLN A 122 -10.14 -3.85 15.71
CA GLN A 122 -9.29 -3.55 16.86
C GLN A 122 -8.00 -2.84 16.41
N ALA A 123 -7.38 -3.30 15.32
CA ALA A 123 -6.19 -2.67 14.77
C ALA A 123 -6.45 -1.21 14.34
N ILE A 124 -7.60 -0.93 13.71
CA ILE A 124 -7.99 0.44 13.31
C ILE A 124 -8.24 1.30 14.56
N CYS A 125 -8.93 0.78 15.58
CA CYS A 125 -9.21 1.52 16.81
C CYS A 125 -7.93 1.86 17.59
N ALA A 126 -6.97 0.93 17.65
CA ALA A 126 -5.66 1.15 18.24
C ALA A 126 -4.89 2.24 17.48
N LEU A 127 -4.94 2.23 16.15
CA LEU A 127 -4.28 3.23 15.32
C LEU A 127 -4.87 4.63 15.52
N SER A 128 -6.20 4.76 15.63
CA SER A 128 -6.84 6.05 15.94
C SER A 128 -6.44 6.58 17.32
N THR A 129 -6.22 5.68 18.29
CA THR A 129 -5.74 6.04 19.62
C THR A 129 -4.30 6.56 19.55
N LEU A 130 -3.45 5.91 18.74
CA LEU A 130 -2.06 6.31 18.51
C LEU A 130 -1.94 7.64 17.75
N GLN A 131 -2.76 7.87 16.72
CA GLN A 131 -2.82 9.14 16.00
C GLN A 131 -3.13 10.30 16.95
N ARG A 132 -4.15 10.14 17.81
CA ARG A 132 -4.50 11.16 18.80
C ARG A 132 -3.37 11.42 19.79
N TYR A 133 -2.71 10.37 20.27
CA TYR A 133 -1.56 10.53 21.18
C TYR A 133 -0.42 11.32 20.54
N VAL A 134 -0.10 11.02 19.28
CA VAL A 134 0.95 11.69 18.52
C VAL A 134 0.59 13.15 18.23
N GLU A 135 -0.66 13.43 17.89
CA GLU A 135 -1.16 14.81 17.73
C GLU A 135 -1.10 15.65 19.03
N GLU A 136 -1.17 14.99 20.19
CA GLU A 136 -1.05 15.64 21.51
C GLU A 136 0.40 15.90 21.94
N GLN A 137 1.40 15.28 21.31
CA GLN A 137 2.81 15.51 21.64
C GLN A 137 3.38 16.76 20.96
N GLU A 138 4.11 17.59 21.71
CA GLU A 138 4.77 18.80 21.16
C GLU A 138 5.97 18.49 20.24
N ASP A 139 6.56 17.30 20.34
CA ASP A 139 7.70 16.83 19.53
C ASP A 139 7.28 16.02 18.30
N SER A 140 5.97 15.97 18.00
CA SER A 140 5.49 15.20 16.85
C SER A 140 5.91 15.86 15.54
N THR A 141 6.59 15.09 14.70
CA THR A 141 6.95 15.55 13.36
C THR A 141 5.78 15.32 12.40
N ILE A 142 5.62 16.19 11.42
CA ILE A 142 4.59 16.07 10.36
C ILE A 142 4.68 14.70 9.65
N ASP A 143 5.89 14.14 9.56
CA ASP A 143 6.13 12.86 8.93
C ASP A 143 5.62 11.67 9.75
N ASP A 144 5.56 11.78 11.08
CA ASP A 144 4.97 10.75 11.96
C ASP A 144 3.46 10.64 11.70
N VAL A 145 2.78 11.80 11.63
CA VAL A 145 1.35 11.87 11.32
C VAL A 145 1.06 11.32 9.91
N LYS A 146 1.90 11.63 8.92
CA LYS A 146 1.78 11.07 7.56
C LYS A 146 1.98 9.56 7.55
N ALA A 147 2.96 9.04 8.28
CA ALA A 147 3.25 7.62 8.36
C ALA A 147 2.08 6.84 8.96
N LEU A 148 1.49 7.35 10.05
CA LEU A 148 0.30 6.76 10.68
C LEU A 148 -0.91 6.75 9.73
N ASN A 149 -1.17 7.87 9.04
CA ASN A 149 -2.21 7.96 8.02
C ASN A 149 -1.99 6.98 6.85
N ALA A 150 -0.74 6.76 6.44
CA ALA A 150 -0.41 5.79 5.40
C ALA A 150 -0.69 4.35 5.85
N ILE A 151 -0.40 4.02 7.11
CA ILE A 151 -0.72 2.71 7.71
C ILE A 151 -2.25 2.51 7.77
N GLU A 152 -3.00 3.52 8.20
CA GLU A 152 -4.47 3.48 8.27
C GLU A 152 -5.09 3.12 6.91
N ARG A 153 -4.68 3.84 5.86
CA ARG A 153 -5.16 3.61 4.49
C ARG A 153 -4.85 2.19 4.02
N ARG A 154 -3.66 1.66 4.32
CA ARG A 154 -3.28 0.29 3.97
C ARG A 154 -4.16 -0.75 4.67
N LEU A 155 -4.48 -0.54 5.95
CA LEU A 155 -5.39 -1.42 6.71
C LEU A 155 -6.80 -1.42 6.12
N HIS A 156 -7.36 -0.24 5.80
CA HIS A 156 -8.67 -0.16 5.14
C HIS A 156 -8.69 -0.85 3.78
N LEU A 157 -7.64 -0.67 2.96
CA LEU A 157 -7.52 -1.35 1.68
C LEU A 157 -7.41 -2.87 1.84
N LYS A 158 -6.66 -3.36 2.84
CA LYS A 158 -6.59 -4.79 3.17
C LYS A 158 -7.96 -5.33 3.57
N GLY A 159 -8.71 -4.56 4.35
CA GLY A 159 -10.10 -4.87 4.71
C GLY A 159 -11.00 -5.02 3.49
N ILE A 160 -10.97 -4.04 2.58
CA ILE A 160 -11.76 -4.07 1.34
C ILE A 160 -11.38 -5.26 0.47
N LYS A 161 -10.08 -5.54 0.30
CA LYS A 161 -9.58 -6.66 -0.51
C LYS A 161 -9.90 -8.03 0.09
N SER A 162 -10.05 -8.13 1.42
CA SER A 162 -10.42 -9.38 2.09
C SER A 162 -11.91 -9.72 1.99
N ARG A 163 -12.76 -8.75 1.64
CA ARG A 163 -14.21 -8.97 1.55
C ARG A 163 -14.52 -9.86 0.36
N LYS A 164 -15.28 -10.92 0.59
CA LYS A 164 -15.81 -11.78 -0.48
C LYS A 164 -16.77 -10.97 -1.35
N GLN A 165 -16.60 -11.04 -2.67
CA GLN A 165 -17.54 -10.45 -3.61
C GLN A 165 -18.87 -11.21 -3.50
N THR A 166 -19.93 -10.50 -3.12
CA THR A 166 -21.29 -11.06 -3.06
C THR A 166 -22.02 -10.81 -4.37
N THR A 167 -23.02 -11.65 -4.66
CA THR A 167 -23.86 -11.44 -5.83
C THR A 167 -24.87 -10.33 -5.58
N ILE A 168 -25.34 -9.69 -6.64
CA ILE A 168 -26.39 -8.66 -6.54
C ILE A 168 -27.68 -9.22 -5.91
N ASN A 169 -27.94 -10.52 -6.07
CA ASN A 169 -29.09 -11.19 -5.47
C ASN A 169 -28.99 -11.26 -3.93
N ASP A 170 -27.78 -11.40 -3.36
CA ASP A 170 -27.56 -11.38 -1.91
C ASP A 170 -27.93 -10.03 -1.26
N TYR A 171 -27.86 -8.95 -2.04
CA TYR A 171 -28.26 -7.62 -1.60
C TYR A 171 -29.79 -7.49 -1.55
N PHE A 172 -30.49 -7.98 -2.58
CA PHE A 172 -31.96 -7.94 -2.63
C PHE A 172 -32.60 -8.85 -1.58
N SER A 173 -32.00 -10.00 -1.28
CA SER A 173 -32.49 -10.91 -0.24
C SER A 173 -32.27 -10.36 1.18
N ARG A 174 -31.10 -9.77 1.47
CA ARG A 174 -30.85 -9.10 2.77
C ARG A 174 -31.74 -7.88 3.00
N SER A 175 -32.02 -7.10 1.96
CA SER A 175 -32.88 -5.90 2.08
C SER A 175 -34.37 -6.23 2.19
N ALA A 176 -34.81 -7.38 1.66
CA ALA A 176 -36.16 -7.90 1.89
C ALA A 176 -36.34 -8.37 3.35
N ALA A 177 -35.35 -9.09 3.90
CA ALA A 177 -35.40 -9.60 5.27
C ALA A 177 -35.45 -8.51 6.36
N LEU A 178 -34.94 -7.29 6.09
CA LEU A 178 -35.04 -6.14 7.01
C LEU A 178 -36.40 -5.42 6.97
N LYS A 179 -37.27 -5.73 6.01
CA LYS A 179 -38.63 -5.14 5.92
C LYS A 179 -39.70 -5.96 6.63
N ASP A 180 -39.38 -7.22 6.94
CA ASP A 180 -40.30 -8.18 7.58
C ASP A 180 -40.02 -8.35 9.09
N GLY A 181 -39.25 -7.44 9.71
CA GLY A 181 -38.91 -7.42 11.14
C GLY A 181 -39.30 -6.12 11.83
#